data_AF-A0A2D6Y8N1-F1
#
_entry.id   AF-A0A2D6Y8N1-F1
#
_cell.length_a   1.000
_cell.length_b   1.000
_cell.length_c   1.000
_cell.angle_alpha   90.00
_cell.angle_beta   90.00
_cell.angle_gamma   90.00
#
_symmetry.space_group_name_H-M   'P 1'
#
loop_
_entity.id
_entity.type
_entity.pdbx_description
1 polymer ?
#
loop_
_entity_poly.entity_id
_entity_poly.type
_entity_poly.pdbx_seq_one_letter_code
_entity_poly.pdbx_strand_id
1 'polypeptide(L)'
;SDPVDDFERNRNDVIYSYQGNRNPFIDHPELVDYIWGDQQQAAWNSSLSNPTAQTNLELFIANPVQTSYVNIPPNINASSIALYNLQGKQMNRLPGSAERIKMPATSGIYFLQFVFDQSVVNKRIVVKAP
;
A
#
# COMPACT_ATOMS: atom_id res chain seq x y z
N SER A 1 32.05 0.69 3.46
CA SER A 1 31.73 -0.69 3.08
C SER A 1 32.84 -1.19 2.17
N ASP A 2 33.51 -2.28 2.57
CA ASP A 2 34.50 -2.98 1.73
C ASP A 2 33.72 -3.92 0.80
N PRO A 3 33.85 -3.80 -0.53
CA PRO A 3 33.08 -4.63 -1.45
C PRO A 3 33.51 -6.10 -1.34
N VAL A 4 32.53 -6.99 -1.32
CA VAL A 4 32.77 -8.44 -1.36
C VAL A 4 33.43 -8.82 -2.69
N ASP A 5 34.56 -9.51 -2.61
CA ASP A 5 35.33 -9.90 -3.80
C ASP A 5 34.82 -11.23 -4.41
N ASP A 6 35.17 -11.47 -5.69
CA ASP A 6 34.82 -12.68 -6.44
C ASP A 6 35.32 -13.95 -5.76
N PHE A 7 36.49 -13.87 -5.13
CA PHE A 7 37.05 -14.97 -4.34
C PHE A 7 36.16 -15.32 -3.14
N GLU A 8 35.62 -14.32 -2.45
CA GLU A 8 34.77 -14.51 -1.27
C GLU A 8 33.42 -15.12 -1.64
N ARG A 9 32.86 -14.70 -2.78
CA ARG A 9 31.63 -15.29 -3.34
C ARG A 9 31.83 -16.76 -3.72
N ASN A 10 32.90 -17.07 -4.46
CA ASN A 10 33.23 -18.45 -4.82
C ASN A 10 33.48 -19.33 -3.58
N ARG A 11 34.15 -18.79 -2.56
CA ARG A 11 34.34 -19.51 -1.29
C ARG A 11 32.99 -19.78 -0.59
N ASN A 12 32.08 -18.82 -0.60
CA ASN A 12 30.73 -18.98 -0.03
C ASN A 12 29.93 -20.06 -0.77
N ASP A 13 29.99 -20.10 -2.11
CA ASP A 13 29.36 -21.13 -2.93
C ASP A 13 29.90 -22.54 -2.62
N VAL A 14 31.22 -22.68 -2.54
CA VAL A 14 31.88 -23.95 -2.23
C VAL A 14 31.52 -24.41 -0.82
N ILE A 15 31.62 -23.55 0.19
CA ILE A 15 31.30 -23.92 1.58
C ILE A 15 29.81 -24.26 1.71
N TYR A 16 28.93 -23.51 1.05
CA TYR A 16 27.50 -23.79 1.02
C TYR A 16 27.20 -25.19 0.49
N SER A 17 27.92 -25.65 -0.54
CA SER A 17 27.74 -27.00 -1.09
C SER A 17 28.01 -28.13 -0.07
N TYR A 18 28.83 -27.87 0.95
CA TYR A 18 29.14 -28.83 2.02
C TYR A 18 28.24 -28.67 3.25
N GLN A 19 27.87 -27.45 3.62
CA GLN A 19 27.20 -27.16 4.90
C GLN A 19 25.68 -26.95 4.77
N GLY A 20 25.19 -26.61 3.57
CA GLY A 20 23.78 -26.38 3.31
C GLY A 20 23.22 -25.07 3.88
N ASN A 21 24.03 -24.24 4.53
CA ASN A 21 23.70 -22.89 4.99
C ASN A 21 24.71 -21.87 4.45
N ARG A 22 24.21 -20.86 3.73
CA ARG A 22 25.03 -19.83 3.06
C ARG A 22 25.18 -18.63 3.97
N ASN A 23 26.34 -17.97 3.96
CA ASN A 23 26.54 -16.77 4.75
C ASN A 23 25.87 -15.56 4.07
N PRO A 24 24.83 -14.96 4.68
CA PRO A 24 24.11 -13.84 4.06
C PRO A 24 24.92 -12.53 4.01
N PHE A 25 25.95 -12.35 4.83
CA PHE A 25 26.78 -11.14 4.81
C PHE A 25 27.70 -11.03 3.59
N ILE A 26 27.92 -12.15 2.89
CA ILE A 26 28.66 -12.18 1.62
C ILE A 26 27.74 -11.83 0.44
N ASP A 27 26.46 -12.20 0.53
CA ASP A 27 25.48 -11.91 -0.53
C ASP A 27 24.85 -10.51 -0.37
N HIS A 28 24.74 -10.06 0.89
CA HIS A 28 24.15 -8.79 1.30
C HIS A 28 25.05 -8.10 2.33
N PRO A 29 26.18 -7.49 1.90
CA PRO A 29 27.10 -6.82 2.82
C PRO A 29 26.44 -5.67 3.60
N GLU A 30 25.36 -5.07 3.07
CA GLU A 30 24.57 -4.04 3.75
C GLU A 30 23.93 -4.52 5.06
N LEU A 31 23.71 -5.82 5.24
CA LEU A 31 23.15 -6.36 6.49
C LEU A 31 24.00 -6.04 7.72
N VAL A 32 25.30 -5.83 7.53
CA VAL A 32 26.23 -5.42 8.60
C VAL A 32 25.78 -4.08 9.21
N ASP A 33 25.32 -3.13 8.39
CA ASP A 33 24.89 -1.81 8.84
C ASP A 33 23.56 -1.85 9.62
N TYR A 34 22.73 -2.87 9.39
CA TYR A 34 21.47 -3.07 10.13
C TYR A 34 21.70 -3.68 11.51
N ILE A 35 22.84 -4.33 11.75
CA ILE A 35 23.16 -4.93 13.05
C ILE A 35 24.08 -4.01 13.85
N TRP A 36 25.07 -3.39 13.21
CA TRP A 36 26.13 -2.63 13.88
C TRP A 36 26.32 -1.20 13.36
N GLY A 37 25.60 -0.80 12.32
CA GLY A 37 25.69 0.55 11.72
C GLY A 37 24.50 1.44 12.04
N ASP A 38 24.31 2.47 11.23
CA ASP A 38 23.30 3.50 11.46
C ASP A 38 21.86 3.02 11.19
N GLN A 39 21.68 1.84 10.60
CA GLN A 39 20.38 1.28 10.25
C GLN A 39 19.80 0.34 11.32
N GLN A 40 20.34 0.33 12.53
CA GLN A 40 19.88 -0.54 13.64
C GLN A 40 18.40 -0.42 14.00
N GLN A 41 17.79 0.74 13.76
CA GLN A 41 16.36 0.98 14.03
C GLN A 41 15.48 0.78 12.80
N ALA A 42 16.06 0.54 11.63
CA ALA A 42 15.34 0.27 10.40
C ALA A 42 15.14 -1.24 10.23
N ALA A 43 13.93 -1.66 9.85
CA ALA A 43 13.70 -3.05 9.47
C ALA A 43 14.31 -3.31 8.09
N TRP A 44 15.20 -4.30 7.98
CA TRP A 44 15.67 -4.76 6.68
C TRP A 44 14.55 -5.49 5.93
N ASN A 45 14.23 -5.03 4.72
CA ASN A 45 13.17 -5.60 3.89
C ASN A 45 13.76 -6.19 2.60
N SER A 46 13.82 -7.52 2.50
CA SER A 46 14.15 -8.26 1.27
C SER A 46 12.92 -8.60 0.44
N SER A 47 12.06 -7.62 0.24
CA SER A 47 10.83 -7.82 -0.54
C SER A 47 11.18 -8.18 -1.99
N LEU A 48 11.10 -9.48 -2.32
CA LEU A 48 10.95 -10.01 -3.69
C LEU A 48 9.59 -9.61 -4.31
N SER A 49 8.68 -9.12 -3.48
CA SER A 49 7.44 -8.49 -3.91
C SER A 49 7.75 -7.13 -4.50
N ASN A 50 7.39 -6.94 -5.78
CA ASN A 50 7.31 -5.62 -6.39
C ASN A 50 6.53 -4.73 -5.40
N PRO A 51 7.12 -3.62 -4.91
CA PRO A 51 6.40 -2.74 -4.01
C PRO A 51 5.27 -2.15 -4.84
N THR A 52 4.09 -2.78 -4.76
CA THR A 52 2.86 -2.17 -5.25
C THR A 52 2.80 -0.87 -4.49
N ALA A 53 3.06 0.25 -5.17
CA ALA A 53 3.03 1.57 -4.55
C ALA A 53 1.71 1.64 -3.79
N GLN A 54 1.78 1.61 -2.45
CA GLN A 54 0.59 1.82 -1.64
C GLN A 54 0.16 3.24 -1.96
N THR A 55 -0.84 3.39 -2.82
CA THR A 55 -1.50 4.66 -3.06
C THR A 55 -2.26 4.99 -1.79
N ASN A 56 -1.54 5.58 -0.82
CA ASN A 56 -2.12 6.10 0.40
C ASN A 56 -2.94 7.33 0.03
N LEU A 57 -4.19 7.09 -0.39
CA LEU A 57 -5.18 8.14 -0.51
C LEU A 57 -5.53 8.63 0.89
N GLU A 58 -4.97 9.78 1.25
CA GLU A 58 -5.43 10.58 2.38
C GLU A 58 -6.72 11.29 1.99
N LEU A 59 -7.84 10.74 2.45
CA LEU A 59 -9.17 11.26 2.20
C LEU A 59 -9.79 11.64 3.54
N PHE A 60 -9.84 12.94 3.82
CA PHE A 60 -10.41 13.47 5.06
C PHE A 60 -11.93 13.58 4.94
N ILE A 61 -12.64 12.57 5.45
CA ILE A 61 -14.11 12.55 5.51
C ILE A 61 -14.54 12.60 6.96
N ALA A 62 -15.36 13.59 7.31
CA ALA A 62 -16.01 13.63 8.61
C ALA A 62 -16.91 12.40 8.78
N ASN A 63 -16.68 11.63 9.83
CA ASN A 63 -17.42 10.41 10.12
C ASN A 63 -18.17 10.56 11.46
N PRO A 64 -19.51 10.41 11.51
CA PRO A 64 -20.43 10.06 10.42
C PRO A 64 -20.65 11.18 9.40
N VAL A 65 -20.79 10.81 8.13
CA VAL A 65 -21.13 11.71 7.01
C VAL A 65 -22.59 12.11 7.11
N GLN A 66 -22.85 13.41 7.26
CA GLN A 66 -24.19 13.99 7.35
C GLN A 66 -24.56 14.84 6.12
N THR A 67 -23.62 15.01 5.20
CA THR A 67 -23.78 15.82 3.99
C THR A 67 -24.31 14.98 2.84
N SER A 68 -25.06 15.61 1.94
CA SER A 68 -25.54 14.97 0.69
C SER A 68 -24.42 14.67 -0.31
N TYR A 69 -23.21 15.20 -0.09
CA TYR A 69 -22.05 15.03 -0.95
C TYR A 69 -20.77 14.92 -0.14
N VAL A 70 -19.81 14.16 -0.65
CA VAL A 70 -18.42 14.11 -0.16
C VAL A 70 -17.50 14.59 -1.28
N ASN A 71 -16.56 15.47 -0.94
CA ASN A 71 -15.57 15.99 -1.87
C ASN A 71 -14.44 14.98 -2.05
N ILE A 72 -13.93 14.89 -3.27
CA ILE A 72 -12.83 14.03 -3.68
C ILE A 72 -11.62 14.96 -3.96
N PRO A 73 -10.43 14.67 -3.39
CA PRO A 73 -9.24 15.45 -3.65
C PRO A 73 -8.91 15.47 -5.14
N PRO A 74 -8.41 16.59 -5.67
CA PRO A 74 -7.94 16.65 -7.04
C PRO A 74 -6.68 15.77 -7.22
N ASN A 75 -6.40 15.35 -8.45
CA ASN A 75 -5.18 14.64 -8.86
C ASN A 75 -4.95 13.27 -8.18
N ILE A 76 -6.01 12.60 -7.73
CA ILE A 76 -5.89 11.26 -7.17
C ILE A 76 -5.60 10.18 -8.23
N ASN A 77 -5.57 10.51 -9.53
CA ASN A 77 -5.26 9.57 -10.64
C ASN A 77 -6.02 8.23 -10.58
N ALA A 78 -7.22 8.21 -10.00
CA ALA A 78 -8.09 7.05 -10.07
C ALA A 78 -8.65 6.93 -11.49
N SER A 79 -8.82 5.71 -11.97
CA SER A 79 -9.55 5.41 -13.20
C SER A 79 -11.06 5.49 -12.95
N SER A 80 -11.54 5.06 -11.77
CA SER A 80 -12.95 5.22 -11.37
C SER A 80 -13.16 5.27 -9.86
N ILE A 81 -14.32 5.83 -9.48
CA ILE A 81 -14.74 5.97 -8.08
C ILE A 81 -16.14 5.38 -7.96
N ALA A 82 -16.35 4.48 -7.01
CA ALA A 82 -17.62 3.80 -6.81
C ALA A 82 -18.06 3.81 -5.35
N LEU A 83 -19.38 3.86 -5.14
CA LEU A 83 -19.99 3.78 -3.81
C LEU A 83 -20.83 2.51 -3.72
N TYR A 84 -20.61 1.72 -2.67
CA TYR A 84 -21.33 0.49 -2.39
C TYR A 84 -21.99 0.54 -1.01
N ASN A 85 -23.14 -0.11 -0.85
CA ASN A 85 -23.75 -0.35 0.46
C ASN A 85 -23.21 -1.64 1.11
N LEU A 86 -23.60 -1.92 2.36
CA LEU A 86 -23.23 -3.15 3.08
C LEU A 86 -23.63 -4.46 2.39
N GLN A 87 -24.63 -4.45 1.52
CA GLN A 87 -25.09 -5.61 0.77
C GLN A 87 -24.28 -5.82 -0.53
N GLY A 88 -23.28 -4.97 -0.80
CA GLY A 88 -22.47 -5.02 -2.02
C GLY A 88 -23.15 -4.39 -3.24
N LYS A 89 -24.32 -3.77 -3.10
CA LYS A 89 -24.99 -3.07 -4.21
C LYS A 89 -24.21 -1.80 -4.58
N GLN A 90 -23.78 -1.70 -5.83
CA GLN A 90 -23.21 -0.47 -6.39
C GLN A 90 -24.30 0.60 -6.51
N MET A 91 -24.17 1.67 -5.73
CA MET A 91 -25.11 2.78 -5.71
C MET A 91 -24.77 3.85 -6.75
N ASN A 92 -23.48 4.14 -6.92
CA ASN A 92 -22.99 5.13 -7.87
C ASN A 92 -21.61 4.75 -8.38
N ARG A 93 -21.28 5.16 -9.60
CA ARG A 93 -19.95 5.05 -10.21
C ARG A 93 -19.67 6.31 -11.02
N LEU A 94 -18.53 6.91 -10.76
CA LEU A 94 -18.07 8.16 -11.37
C LEU A 94 -16.68 7.95 -11.99
N PRO A 95 -16.30 8.74 -13.00
CA PRO A 95 -14.93 8.79 -13.48
C PRO A 95 -14.00 9.27 -12.35
N GLY A 96 -12.73 8.91 -12.38
CA GLY A 96 -11.78 9.35 -11.35
C GLY A 96 -11.43 10.85 -11.38
N SER A 97 -11.88 11.57 -12.41
CA SER A 97 -11.85 13.05 -12.46
C SER A 97 -12.98 13.72 -11.68
N ALA A 98 -13.89 12.96 -11.06
CA ALA A 98 -14.99 13.53 -10.31
C ALA A 98 -14.52 14.24 -9.03
N GLU A 99 -14.99 15.47 -8.83
CA GLU A 99 -14.64 16.31 -7.66
C GLU A 99 -15.48 16.02 -6.42
N ARG A 100 -16.65 15.39 -6.60
CA ARG A 100 -17.57 15.05 -5.52
C ARG A 100 -18.43 13.85 -5.86
N ILE A 101 -18.84 13.12 -4.83
CA ILE A 101 -19.75 11.98 -4.94
C ILE A 101 -20.97 12.20 -4.05
N LYS A 102 -22.16 11.97 -4.62
CA LYS A 102 -23.43 12.07 -3.89
C LYS A 102 -23.54 10.96 -2.84
N MET A 103 -23.88 11.33 -1.62
CA MET A 103 -24.12 10.40 -0.52
C MET A 103 -25.57 9.87 -0.55
N PRO A 104 -25.80 8.63 -0.09
CA PRO A 104 -27.14 8.06 0.02
C PRO A 104 -27.97 8.80 1.06
N ALA A 105 -29.28 8.92 0.82
CA ALA A 105 -30.22 9.55 1.77
C ALA A 105 -30.60 8.63 2.95
N THR A 106 -30.08 7.41 2.98
CA THR A 106 -30.36 6.40 4.01
C THR A 106 -29.15 6.21 4.91
N SER A 107 -29.36 6.32 6.23
CA SER A 107 -28.32 6.02 7.22
C SER A 107 -27.81 4.59 7.08
N GLY A 108 -26.50 4.38 7.25
CA GLY A 108 -25.89 3.06 7.13
C GLY A 108 -24.38 3.12 6.93
N ILE A 109 -23.77 1.95 6.77
CA ILE A 109 -22.35 1.84 6.42
C ILE A 109 -22.25 1.70 4.90
N TYR A 110 -21.27 2.40 4.33
CA TYR A 110 -20.98 2.37 2.91
C TYR A 110 -19.48 2.22 2.68
N PHE A 111 -19.12 1.74 1.50
CA PHE A 111 -17.75 1.63 1.04
C PHE A 111 -17.54 2.55 -0.16
N LEU A 112 -16.60 3.47 -0.04
CA LEU A 112 -16.11 4.30 -1.12
C LEU A 112 -14.85 3.65 -1.70
N GLN A 113 -14.91 3.25 -2.96
CA GLN A 113 -13.85 2.54 -3.66
C GLN A 113 -13.22 3.45 -4.71
N PHE A 114 -11.90 3.46 -4.74
CA PHE A 114 -11.09 4.09 -5.76
C PHE A 114 -10.33 2.99 -6.51
N VAL A 115 -10.50 2.95 -7.83
CA VAL A 115 -9.81 2.00 -8.71
C VAL A 115 -8.73 2.77 -9.45
N PHE A 116 -7.51 2.26 -9.40
CA PHE A 116 -6.34 2.72 -10.14
C PHE A 116 -5.89 1.62 -11.07
N ASP A 117 -4.93 1.92 -11.95
CA ASP A 117 -4.45 0.96 -12.95
C ASP A 117 -3.85 -0.32 -12.33
N GLN A 118 -3.24 -0.21 -11.14
CA GLN A 118 -2.54 -1.31 -10.47
C GLN A 118 -3.03 -1.58 -9.04
N SER A 119 -3.97 -0.79 -8.53
CA SER A 119 -4.41 -0.89 -7.13
C SER A 119 -5.88 -0.51 -6.94
N VAL A 120 -6.44 -0.97 -5.82
CA VAL A 120 -7.79 -0.60 -5.40
C VAL A 120 -7.74 -0.17 -3.94
N VAL A 121 -8.28 1.01 -3.63
CA VAL A 121 -8.37 1.54 -2.27
C VAL A 121 -9.83 1.58 -1.86
N ASN A 122 -10.15 0.96 -0.72
CA ASN A 122 -11.48 0.97 -0.15
C ASN A 122 -11.49 1.78 1.16
N LYS A 123 -12.41 2.73 1.28
CA LYS A 123 -12.66 3.51 2.50
C LYS A 123 -14.06 3.19 3.02
N ARG A 124 -14.14 2.72 4.27
CA ARG A 124 -15.42 2.53 4.97
C ARG A 124 -15.88 3.86 5.56
N ILE A 125 -17.12 4.24 5.31
CA ILE A 125 -17.74 5.44 5.85
C ILE A 125 -19.08 5.09 6.52
N VAL A 126 -19.42 5.79 7.60
CA VAL A 126 -20.76 5.75 8.20
C VAL A 126 -21.50 6.97 7.71
N VAL A 127 -22.68 6.79 7.12
CA VAL A 127 -23.57 7.87 6.72
C VAL A 127 -24.71 7.96 7.73
N LYS A 128 -24.98 9.16 8.22
CA LYS A 128 -26.13 9.49 9.04
C LYS A 128 -26.97 10.50 8.28
N ALA A 129 -28.08 10.03 7.71
CA ALA A 129 -29.03 10.91 7.04
C ALA A 129 -29.62 11.92 8.03
N PRO A 130 -29.88 13.17 7.59
CA PRO A 130 -30.54 14.19 8.39
C PRO A 130 -31.98 13.81 8.77
#